data_AF-A0A7Y2NC03-F1
#
_entry.id   AF-A0A7Y2NC03-F1
#
_cell.length_a   1.000
_cell.length_b   1.000
_cell.length_c   1.000
_cell.angle_alpha   90.00
_cell.angle_beta   90.00
_cell.angle_gamma   90.00
#
_symmetry.space_group_name_H-M   'P 1'
#
loop_
_entity.id
_entity.type
_entity.pdbx_description
1 polymer ?
#
loop_
_entity_poly.entity_id
_entity_poly.type
_entity_poly.pdbx_seq_one_letter_code
_entity_poly.pdbx_strand_id
1 'polypeptide(L)' 'MKTITITIPDELDAEAAAEAKRLGISKSELIRRGITALLPEGSVDTKEDPWRRLAGFASGNITADADEIDRVVYDS' A
#
# COMPACT_ATOMS: atom_id res chain seq x y z
N MET A 1 -0.19 -18.88 1.34
CA MET A 1 0.68 -17.76 0.89
C MET A 1 1.73 -18.34 -0.05
N LYS A 2 1.91 -17.78 -1.25
CA LYS A 2 2.92 -18.28 -2.21
C LYS A 2 4.20 -17.46 -2.04
N THR A 3 5.30 -18.11 -1.68
CA THR A 3 6.61 -17.47 -1.55
C THR A 3 7.32 -17.50 -2.89
N ILE A 4 7.97 -16.40 -3.26
CA ILE A 4 8.81 -16.30 -4.45
C ILE A 4 10.24 -16.03 -4.02
N THR A 5 11.19 -16.69 -4.69
CA THR A 5 12.62 -16.42 -4.55
C THR A 5 13.05 -15.66 -5.79
N ILE A 6 13.70 -14.52 -5.59
CA ILE A 6 14.28 -13.71 -6.65
C ILE A 6 15.78 -13.56 -6.40
N THR A 7 16.55 -13.48 -7.47
CA THR A 7 17.98 -13.16 -7.42
C THR A 7 18.15 -11.79 -8.03
N ILE A 8 18.81 -10.90 -7.29
CA ILE A 8 19.16 -9.55 -7.74
C ILE A 8 20.64 -9.29 -7.44
N PRO A 9 21.30 -8.42 -8.22
CA PRO A 9 22.65 -7.93 -7.91
C PRO A 9 22.74 -7.32 -6.50
N ASP A 10 23.90 -7.46 -5.85
CA ASP A 10 24.11 -6.99 -4.48
C ASP A 10 23.97 -5.47 -4.37
N GLU A 11 24.39 -4.72 -5.39
CA GLU A 11 24.25 -3.27 -5.44
C GLU A 11 22.77 -2.86 -5.38
N LEU A 12 21.90 -3.54 -6.13
CA LEU A 12 20.46 -3.29 -6.14
C LEU A 12 19.79 -3.71 -4.82
N ASP A 13 20.28 -4.76 -4.15
CA ASP A 13 19.79 -5.14 -2.82
C ASP A 13 20.09 -4.06 -1.78
N ALA A 14 21.30 -3.48 -1.83
CA ALA A 14 21.72 -2.41 -0.94
C ALA A 14 20.90 -1.13 -1.15
N GLU A 15 20.66 -0.74 -2.41
CA GLU A 15 19.80 0.39 -2.76
C GLU A 15 18.35 0.17 -2.28
N ALA A 16 17.79 -1.02 -2.50
CA ALA A 16 16.45 -1.38 -2.03
C ALA A 16 16.34 -1.34 -0.51
N ALA A 17 17.38 -1.77 0.22
CA ALA A 17 17.41 -1.70 1.68
C ALA A 17 17.44 -0.25 2.19
N ALA A 18 18.22 0.62 1.55
CA ALA A 18 18.29 2.05 1.90
C ALA A 18 16.95 2.75 1.67
N GLU A 19 16.29 2.47 0.55
CA GLU A 19 15.01 3.07 0.21
C GLU A 19 13.87 2.56 1.12
N ALA A 20 13.84 1.26 1.40
CA ALA A 20 12.87 0.69 2.33
C ALA A 20 13.01 1.33 3.74
N LYS A 21 14.24 1.55 4.20
CA LYS A 21 14.52 2.25 5.46
C LYS A 21 14.04 3.70 5.43
N ARG A 22 14.30 4.43 4.32
CA ARG A 22 13.84 5.82 4.15
C ARG A 22 12.32 5.94 4.22
N LEU A 23 11.61 4.95 3.68
CA LEU A 23 10.15 4.89 3.67
C LEU A 23 9.54 4.27 4.95
N GLY A 24 10.36 3.72 5.84
CA GLY A 24 9.89 3.06 7.05
C GLY A 24 9.12 1.75 6.80
N ILE A 25 9.42 1.06 5.68
CA ILE A 25 8.77 -0.21 5.31
C ILE A 25 9.80 -1.35 5.20
N SER A 26 9.32 -2.59 5.15
CA SER A 26 10.21 -3.74 4.88
C SER A 26 10.70 -3.75 3.43
N LYS A 27 11.89 -4.31 3.18
CA LYS A 27 12.44 -4.51 1.84
C LYS A 27 11.49 -5.33 0.94
N SER A 28 10.87 -6.38 1.49
CA SER A 28 9.87 -7.17 0.75
C SER A 28 8.62 -6.36 0.38
N GLU A 29 8.22 -5.39 1.20
CA GLU A 29 7.08 -4.52 0.91
C GLU A 29 7.40 -3.52 -0.21
N LEU A 30 8.61 -2.96 -0.20
CA LEU A 30 9.11 -2.14 -1.30
C LEU A 30 9.04 -2.91 -2.63
N ILE A 31 9.56 -4.14 -2.64
CA ILE A 31 9.55 -5.02 -3.82
C ILE A 31 8.12 -5.33 -4.28
N ARG A 32 7.21 -5.65 -3.35
CA ARG A 32 5.80 -5.89 -3.68
C ARG A 32 5.16 -4.68 -4.37
N ARG A 33 5.34 -3.48 -3.81
CA ARG A 33 4.80 -2.24 -4.40
C ARG A 33 5.38 -1.97 -5.78
N GLY A 34 6.70 -2.14 -5.94
CA GLY A 34 7.38 -1.97 -7.22
C GLY A 34 6.85 -2.93 -8.30
N ILE A 35 6.71 -4.21 -7.98
CA ILE A 35 6.14 -5.20 -8.91
C ILE A 35 4.68 -4.86 -9.24
N THR A 36 3.85 -4.57 -8.24
CA THR A 36 2.45 -4.21 -8.45
C THR A 36 2.29 -2.99 -9.37
N ALA A 37 3.16 -1.99 -9.28
CA ALA A 37 3.13 -0.81 -10.14
C ALA A 37 3.50 -1.09 -11.60
N LEU A 38 4.22 -2.18 -11.88
CA LEU A 38 4.60 -2.62 -13.23
C LEU A 38 3.57 -3.56 -13.87
N LEU A 39 2.69 -4.14 -13.05
CA LEU A 39 1.67 -5.05 -13.52
C LEU A 39 0.52 -4.24 -14.16
N PRO A 40 -0.01 -4.69 -15.32
CA PRO A 40 -1.11 -4.00 -15.98
C PRO A 40 -2.33 -3.88 -15.06
N GLU A 41 -2.99 -2.73 -15.09
CA GLU A 41 -4.18 -2.49 -14.27
C GLU A 41 -5.24 -3.59 -14.55
N GLY A 42 -5.55 -4.37 -13.51
CA GLY A 42 -6.49 -5.50 -13.59
C GLY A 42 -5.88 -6.89 -13.36
N SER A 43 -4.56 -7.04 -13.25
CA SER A 43 -3.95 -8.35 -12.91
C SER A 43 -3.81 -8.61 -11.42
N VAL A 44 -3.97 -7.59 -10.57
CA VAL A 44 -4.16 -7.77 -9.13
C VAL A 44 -5.66 -7.82 -8.91
N ASP A 45 -6.18 -9.00 -8.56
CA ASP A 45 -7.58 -9.20 -8.24
C ASP A 45 -7.89 -8.43 -6.93
N THR A 46 -8.16 -7.13 -7.06
CA THR A 46 -8.57 -6.23 -5.96
C THR A 46 -9.99 -6.50 -5.48
N LYS A 47 -10.63 -7.57 -5.99
CA LYS A 47 -12.00 -7.97 -5.61
C LYS A 47 -12.19 -8.14 -4.11
N GLU A 48 -11.12 -8.37 -3.35
CA GLU A 48 -11.22 -8.50 -1.90
C GLU A 48 -10.09 -7.76 -1.18
N ASP A 49 -9.93 -6.44 -1.39
CA ASP A 49 -9.18 -5.66 -0.41
C ASP A 49 -9.95 -5.71 0.94
N PRO A 50 -9.44 -6.42 1.96
CA PRO A 50 -10.14 -6.56 3.24
C PRO A 50 -10.25 -5.21 3.94
N TRP A 51 -9.32 -4.28 3.67
CA TRP A 51 -9.40 -2.92 4.20
C TRP A 51 -10.57 -2.16 3.62
N ARG A 52 -10.91 -2.35 2.33
CA ARG A 52 -12.15 -1.77 1.77
C ARG A 52 -13.40 -2.33 2.46
N ARG A 53 -13.44 -3.63 2.79
CA ARG A 53 -14.56 -4.22 3.53
C ARG A 53 -14.64 -3.74 4.97
N LEU A 54 -13.51 -3.60 5.65
CA LEU A 54 -13.44 -3.31 7.09
C LEU A 54 -13.49 -1.83 7.41
N ALA A 55 -13.05 -0.96 6.50
CA ALA A 55 -12.88 0.45 6.83
C ALA A 55 -14.17 1.27 6.69
N GLY A 56 -15.30 0.70 6.26
CA GLY A 56 -16.58 1.44 6.11
C GLY A 56 -16.58 2.53 5.02
N PHE A 57 -15.41 2.98 4.58
CA PHE A 57 -15.18 3.96 3.51
C PHE A 57 -15.49 3.46 2.10
N ALA A 58 -15.81 2.16 1.93
CA ALA A 58 -16.14 1.58 0.62
C ALA A 58 -17.66 1.52 0.32
N SER A 59 -18.50 2.14 1.16
CA SER A 59 -19.83 2.54 0.67
C SER A 59 -19.60 3.74 -0.25
N GLY A 60 -19.92 3.61 -1.54
CA GLY A 60 -19.56 4.55 -2.61
C GLY A 60 -20.14 5.97 -2.49
N ASN A 61 -20.63 6.35 -1.32
CA ASN A 61 -21.32 7.60 -1.03
C ASN A 61 -20.68 8.38 0.13
N ILE A 62 -19.61 7.89 0.76
CA ILE A 62 -18.93 8.58 1.86
C ILE A 62 -17.60 9.13 1.36
N THR A 63 -17.66 10.33 0.80
CA THR A 63 -16.52 11.22 0.60
C THR A 63 -16.53 12.22 1.74
N ALA A 64 -15.79 11.93 2.81
CA ALA A 64 -15.58 12.93 3.85
C ALA A 64 -14.47 13.88 3.40
N ASP A 65 -14.74 15.18 3.40
CA ASP A 65 -13.71 16.18 3.15
C ASP A 65 -12.72 16.20 4.33
N ALA A 66 -11.45 16.54 4.06
CA ALA A 66 -10.36 16.44 5.04
C ALA A 66 -10.62 17.27 6.32
N ASP A 67 -11.49 18.28 6.27
CA ASP A 67 -11.87 19.17 7.36
C ASP A 67 -13.15 18.75 8.09
N GLU A 68 -13.84 17.71 7.62
CA GLU A 68 -15.10 17.24 8.19
C GLU A 68 -14.87 16.49 9.52
N ILE A 69 -13.82 15.67 9.57
CA ILE A 69 -13.44 14.94 10.79
C ILE A 69 -12.99 15.92 11.88
N ASP A 70 -12.19 16.92 11.52
CA ASP A 70 -11.66 17.91 12.46
C ASP A 70 -12.79 18.72 13.12
N ARG A 71 -13.84 19.09 12.36
CA ARG A 71 -15.02 19.78 12.89
C ARG A 71 -15.80 18.95 13.90
N VAL A 72 -15.97 17.65 13.68
CA VAL A 72 -16.71 16.79 14.62
C VAL A 72 -15.95 16.60 15.93
N VAL A 73 -14.62 16.51 15.87
CA VAL A 73 -13.78 16.17 17.03
C VAL A 73 -13.39 17.39 17.85
N TYR A 74 -13.13 18.53 17.20
CA TYR A 74 -12.50 19.69 17.85
C TYR A 74 -13.43 20.89 18.06
N ASP A 75 -14.68 20.84 17.60
CA ASP A 75 -15.65 21.95 17.72
C ASP A 75 -16.61 21.80 18.94
N SER A 76 -16.10 21.24 20.06
CA SER A 76 -16.78 21.19 21.38
C SER A 76 -16.08 22.00 22.45
#